data_AF-A0A5C1AC82-F1
#
_entry.id   AF-A0A5C1AC82-F1
#
_cell.length_a   1.000
_cell.length_b   1.000
_cell.length_c   1.000
_cell.angle_alpha   90.00
_cell.angle_beta   90.00
_cell.angle_gamma   90.00
#
_symmetry.space_group_name_H-M   'P 1'
#
loop_
_entity.id
_entity.type
_entity.pdbx_description
1 polymer ?
#
loop_
_entity_poly.entity_id
_entity_poly.type
_entity_poly.pdbx_seq_one_letter_code
_entity_poly.pdbx_strand_id
1 'polypeptide(L)'
;MSAAKPPSPTLFLRAAELRVRGSSWDAIAKDVGRAEKTVREWVRTYPREWRKAVRDAEGQVAQEATAESVLTLRRQLRSDDEKTSREAAAALIKFAALKQKPRTRAKPTRGPKVPPPVAALAEFVGGLTDEEVTTLLRELRRVPPADGTDAGPATPDRGEPARAE
;
A
#
# COMPACT_ATOMS: atom_id res chain seq x y z
N MET A 1 21.75 -12.69 18.44
CA MET A 1 21.29 -11.37 18.92
C MET A 1 19.78 -11.36 18.78
N SER A 2 19.02 -11.35 19.89
CA SER A 2 17.56 -11.30 19.82
C SER A 2 17.13 -10.08 19.04
N ALA A 3 16.34 -10.28 17.98
CA ALA A 3 15.72 -9.18 17.26
C ALA A 3 14.86 -8.40 18.25
N ALA A 4 15.25 -7.15 18.54
CA ALA A 4 14.44 -6.27 19.35
C ALA A 4 13.04 -6.19 18.71
N LYS A 5 12.00 -6.15 19.56
CA LYS A 5 10.63 -6.00 19.09
C LYS A 5 10.54 -4.71 18.26
N PRO A 6 9.94 -4.75 17.05
CA PRO A 6 9.80 -3.54 16.24
C PRO A 6 9.06 -2.44 17.02
N PRO A 7 9.43 -1.17 16.81
CA PRO A 7 8.66 -0.03 17.29
C PRO A 7 7.18 -0.14 16.90
N SER A 8 6.30 0.51 17.64
CA SER A 8 4.88 0.57 17.25
C SER A 8 4.73 1.26 15.89
N PRO A 9 3.72 0.88 15.09
CA PRO A 9 3.44 1.55 13.82
C PRO A 9 3.25 3.07 13.96
N THR A 10 2.71 3.52 15.09
CA THR A 10 2.52 4.94 15.41
C THR A 10 3.85 5.69 15.59
N LEU A 11 4.84 5.07 16.24
CA LEU A 11 6.18 5.66 16.39
C LEU A 11 6.91 5.72 15.04
N PHE A 12 6.77 4.69 14.21
CA PHE A 12 7.29 4.71 12.84
C PHE A 12 6.71 5.87 12.03
N LEU A 13 5.39 6.03 12.06
CA LEU A 13 4.72 7.09 11.33
C LEU A 13 5.17 8.47 11.82
N ARG A 14 5.18 8.70 13.15
CA ARG A 14 5.59 9.98 13.72
C ARG A 14 7.04 10.34 13.39
N ALA A 15 7.96 9.38 13.51
CA ALA A 15 9.36 9.59 13.13
C ALA A 15 9.52 9.86 11.63
N ALA A 16 8.77 9.17 10.79
CA ALA A 16 8.78 9.36 9.34
C ALA A 16 8.22 10.74 8.94
N GLU A 17 7.11 11.19 9.54
CA GLU A 17 6.54 12.53 9.35
C GLU A 17 7.58 13.62 9.60
N LEU A 18 8.24 13.57 10.77
CA LEU A 18 9.28 14.53 11.13
C LEU A 18 10.46 14.47 10.16
N ARG A 19 10.83 13.26 9.71
CA ARG A 19 11.92 13.07 8.75
C ARG A 19 11.61 13.67 7.38
N VAL A 20 10.41 13.46 6.88
CA VAL A 20 9.92 14.01 5.59
C VAL A 20 9.85 15.53 5.64
N ARG A 21 9.49 16.10 6.80
CA ARG A 21 9.51 17.56 7.04
C ARG A 21 10.92 18.13 7.24
N GLY A 22 11.98 17.31 7.17
CA GLY A 22 13.37 17.76 7.24
C GLY A 22 13.94 17.89 8.66
N SER A 23 13.29 17.34 9.68
CA SER A 23 13.82 17.35 11.05
C SER A 23 15.13 16.55 11.15
N SER A 24 16.04 17.01 12.02
CA SER A 24 17.27 16.28 12.34
C SER A 24 16.97 15.00 13.11
N TRP A 25 17.88 14.02 13.07
CA TRP A 25 17.71 12.77 13.82
C TRP A 25 17.62 12.98 15.34
N ASP A 26 18.38 13.92 15.88
CA ASP A 26 18.29 14.30 17.30
C ASP A 26 16.91 14.86 17.66
N ALA A 27 16.35 15.76 16.83
CA ALA A 27 15.00 16.30 17.05
C ALA A 27 13.93 15.21 16.96
N ILE A 28 14.04 14.30 15.98
CA ILE A 28 13.13 13.15 15.85
C ILE A 28 13.21 12.27 17.10
N ALA A 29 14.43 11.96 17.55
CA ALA A 29 14.68 11.10 18.70
C ALA A 29 14.09 11.68 20.00
N LYS A 30 14.23 12.99 20.20
CA LYS A 30 13.60 13.73 21.29
C LYS A 30 12.08 13.65 21.24
N ASP A 31 11.47 13.89 20.07
CA ASP A 31 10.00 13.83 19.90
C ASP A 31 9.44 12.44 20.16
N VAL A 32 10.10 11.38 19.66
CA VAL A 32 9.62 10.00 19.83
C VAL A 32 10.09 9.32 21.13
N GLY A 33 10.82 10.03 21.99
CA GLY A 33 11.29 9.52 23.28
C GLY A 33 12.26 8.34 23.16
N ARG A 34 13.24 8.43 22.25
CA ARG A 34 14.24 7.38 21.99
C ARG A 34 15.64 7.97 21.83
N ALA A 35 16.66 7.12 21.92
CA ALA A 35 18.02 7.54 21.59
C ALA A 35 18.17 7.72 20.07
N GLU A 36 18.92 8.73 19.65
CA GLU A 36 19.14 9.04 18.23
C GLU A 36 19.68 7.84 17.44
N LYS A 37 20.68 7.15 18.01
CA LYS A 37 21.26 5.94 17.42
C LYS A 37 20.20 4.86 17.16
N THR A 38 19.24 4.69 18.08
CA THR A 38 18.15 3.71 17.94
C THR A 38 17.22 4.08 16.78
N VAL A 39 16.83 5.35 16.66
CA VAL A 39 15.94 5.81 15.58
C VAL A 39 16.61 5.67 14.21
N ARG A 40 17.90 6.02 14.11
CA ARG A 40 18.68 5.81 12.87
C ARG A 40 18.75 4.32 12.48
N GLU A 41 18.89 3.44 13.47
CA GLU A 41 18.98 2.00 13.24
C GLU A 41 17.66 1.40 12.73
N TRP A 42 16.51 2.04 13.00
CA TRP A 42 15.22 1.57 12.48
C TRP A 42 15.17 1.50 10.96
N VAL A 43 15.87 2.40 10.25
CA VAL A 43 15.93 2.42 8.79
C VAL A 43 16.58 1.14 8.24
N ARG A 44 17.60 0.63 8.95
CA ARG A 44 18.35 -0.58 8.56
C ARG A 44 17.68 -1.85 9.07
N THR A 45 17.18 -1.82 10.30
CA THR A 45 16.63 -3.00 10.98
C THR A 45 15.20 -3.32 10.51
N TYR A 46 14.39 -2.30 10.21
CA TYR A 46 12.99 -2.45 9.80
C TYR A 46 12.71 -1.69 8.48
N PRO A 47 13.42 -2.02 7.38
CA PRO A 47 13.40 -1.22 6.17
C PRO A 47 12.04 -1.23 5.46
N ARG A 48 11.23 -2.27 5.65
CA ARG A 48 9.91 -2.38 5.01
C ARG A 48 8.89 -1.48 5.72
N GLU A 49 8.87 -1.54 7.05
CA GLU A 49 8.01 -0.74 7.93
C GLU A 49 8.36 0.73 7.80
N TRP A 50 9.65 1.06 7.84
CA TRP A 50 10.14 2.43 7.64
C TRP A 50 9.73 2.99 6.27
N ARG A 51 9.96 2.26 5.17
CA ARG A 51 9.54 2.70 3.83
C ARG A 51 8.02 2.85 3.68
N LYS A 52 7.23 2.03 4.38
CA LYS A 52 5.79 2.20 4.42
C LYS A 52 5.43 3.51 5.13
N ALA A 53 5.95 3.73 6.33
CA ALA A 53 5.70 4.93 7.12
C ALA A 53 6.13 6.21 6.40
N VAL A 54 7.30 6.21 5.73
CA VAL A 54 7.77 7.35 4.93
C VAL A 54 6.83 7.67 3.78
N ARG A 55 6.37 6.66 3.02
CA ARG A 55 5.41 6.89 1.92
C ARG A 55 4.08 7.44 2.42
N ASP A 56 3.59 6.93 3.55
CA ASP A 56 2.35 7.41 4.15
C ASP A 56 2.51 8.88 4.61
N ALA A 57 3.64 9.21 5.25
CA ALA A 57 3.99 10.57 5.66
C ALA A 57 4.19 11.53 4.47
N GLU A 58 4.89 11.12 3.41
CA GLU A 58 5.03 11.89 2.16
C GLU A 58 3.67 12.20 1.55
N GLY A 59 2.75 11.22 1.55
CA GLY A 59 1.38 11.41 1.09
C GLY A 59 0.63 12.49 1.88
N GLN A 60 0.76 12.49 3.21
CA GLN A 60 0.13 13.50 4.08
C GLN A 60 0.74 14.89 3.86
N VAL A 61 2.08 15.01 3.85
CA VAL A 61 2.77 16.28 3.60
C VAL A 61 2.41 16.84 2.22
N ALA A 62 2.34 15.99 1.20
CA ALA A 62 1.89 16.40 -0.13
C ALA A 62 0.44 16.88 -0.14
N GLN A 63 -0.46 16.25 0.62
CA GLN A 63 -1.86 16.69 0.75
C GLN A 63 -1.95 18.06 1.43
N GLU A 64 -1.22 18.27 2.52
CA GLU A 64 -1.16 19.57 3.22
C GLU A 64 -0.62 20.67 2.30
N ALA A 65 0.53 20.45 1.66
CA ALA A 65 1.13 21.41 0.74
C ALA A 65 0.21 21.73 -0.45
N THR A 66 -0.53 20.73 -0.93
CA THR A 66 -1.55 20.92 -1.97
C THR A 66 -2.70 21.80 -1.47
N ALA A 67 -3.21 21.56 -0.26
CA ALA A 67 -4.29 22.35 0.32
C ALA A 67 -3.88 23.82 0.49
N GLU A 68 -2.67 24.07 1.00
CA GLU A 68 -2.11 25.40 1.17
C GLU A 68 -1.87 26.11 -0.17
N SER A 69 -1.38 25.38 -1.18
CA SER A 69 -1.23 25.91 -2.53
C SER A 69 -2.57 26.35 -3.13
N VAL A 70 -3.61 25.53 -2.99
CA VAL A 70 -4.96 25.86 -3.47
C VAL A 70 -5.54 27.07 -2.75
N LEU A 71 -5.35 27.17 -1.43
CA LEU A 71 -5.78 28.33 -0.65
C LEU A 71 -5.08 29.61 -1.14
N THR A 72 -3.78 29.54 -1.37
CA THR A 72 -2.97 30.67 -1.87
C THR A 72 -3.42 31.11 -3.26
N LEU A 73 -3.63 30.17 -4.18
CA LEU A 73 -4.13 30.47 -5.53
C LEU A 73 -5.52 31.12 -5.49
N ARG A 74 -6.42 30.66 -4.61
CA ARG A 74 -7.75 31.27 -4.44
C ARG A 74 -7.67 32.71 -3.89
N ARG A 75 -6.66 33.02 -3.09
CA ARG A 75 -6.40 34.39 -2.67
C ARG A 75 -5.89 35.23 -3.85
N GLN A 76 -4.92 34.72 -4.60
CA GLN A 76 -4.37 35.40 -5.79
C GLN A 76 -5.39 35.65 -6.90
N LEU A 77 -6.40 34.77 -7.02
CA LEU A 77 -7.52 34.95 -7.95
C LEU A 77 -8.30 36.26 -7.72
N ARG A 78 -8.30 36.77 -6.47
CA ARG A 78 -8.97 38.03 -6.08
C ARG A 78 -8.02 39.24 -6.12
N SER A 79 -6.85 39.12 -6.74
CA SER A 79 -5.92 40.23 -6.94
C SER A 79 -6.48 41.22 -7.97
N ASP A 80 -6.24 42.51 -7.79
CA ASP A 80 -6.56 43.56 -8.78
C ASP A 80 -5.62 43.52 -9.99
N ASP A 81 -4.45 42.90 -9.86
CA ASP A 81 -3.57 42.62 -11.01
C ASP A 81 -4.16 41.51 -11.88
N GLU A 82 -4.65 41.89 -13.05
CA GLU A 82 -5.28 40.99 -14.01
C GLU A 82 -4.35 39.83 -14.42
N LYS A 83 -3.04 40.09 -14.52
CA LYS A 83 -2.07 39.05 -14.87
C LYS A 83 -2.01 37.97 -13.77
N THR A 84 -1.83 38.38 -12.52
CA THR A 84 -1.83 37.48 -11.36
C THR A 84 -3.14 36.69 -11.25
N SER A 85 -4.29 37.36 -11.40
CA SER A 85 -5.60 36.69 -11.34
C SER A 85 -5.76 35.63 -12.44
N ARG A 86 -5.36 35.95 -13.68
CA ARG A 86 -5.41 35.03 -14.83
C ARG A 86 -4.50 33.82 -14.63
N GLU A 87 -3.26 34.02 -14.15
CA GLU A 87 -2.32 32.94 -13.88
C GLU A 87 -2.84 32.00 -12.77
N ALA A 88 -3.40 32.56 -11.70
CA ALA A 88 -4.01 31.79 -10.63
C ALA A 88 -5.22 30.96 -11.12
N ALA A 89 -6.09 31.56 -11.94
CA ALA A 89 -7.22 30.87 -12.56
C ALA A 89 -6.74 29.69 -13.43
N ALA A 90 -5.75 29.92 -14.31
CA ALA A 90 -5.19 28.89 -15.17
C ALA A 90 -4.58 27.73 -14.37
N ALA A 91 -3.86 28.02 -13.29
CA ALA A 91 -3.29 27.01 -12.39
C ALA A 91 -4.38 26.16 -11.72
N LEU A 92 -5.45 26.78 -11.23
CA LEU A 92 -6.58 26.08 -10.60
C LEU A 92 -7.33 25.18 -11.61
N ILE A 93 -7.57 25.65 -12.84
CA ILE A 93 -8.20 24.86 -13.90
C ILE A 93 -7.34 23.63 -14.23
N LYS A 94 -6.03 23.82 -14.41
CA LYS A 94 -5.09 22.72 -14.69
C LYS A 94 -5.08 21.69 -13.55
N PHE A 95 -5.05 22.15 -12.31
CA PHE A 95 -5.09 21.28 -11.13
C PHE A 95 -6.40 20.48 -11.05
N ALA A 96 -7.55 21.12 -11.30
CA ALA A 96 -8.84 20.45 -11.35
C ALA A 96 -8.91 19.38 -12.45
N ALA A 97 -8.42 19.70 -13.66
CA ALA A 97 -8.35 18.76 -14.77
C ALA A 97 -7.46 17.55 -14.46
N LEU A 98 -6.33 17.75 -13.77
CA LEU A 98 -5.46 16.65 -13.33
C LEU A 98 -6.13 15.73 -12.31
N LYS A 99 -6.94 16.29 -11.39
CA LYS A 99 -7.71 15.48 -10.43
C LYS A 99 -8.88 14.72 -11.05
N GLN A 100 -9.49 15.28 -12.09
CA GLN A 100 -10.63 14.67 -12.77
C GLN A 100 -10.24 13.65 -13.83
N LYS A 101 -8.99 13.62 -14.29
CA LYS A 101 -8.53 12.58 -15.21
C LYS A 101 -8.84 11.22 -14.60
N PRO A 102 -9.73 10.40 -15.22
CA PRO A 102 -9.92 9.04 -14.77
C PRO A 102 -8.53 8.40 -14.76
N ARG A 103 -8.16 7.69 -13.69
CA ARG A 103 -7.00 6.79 -13.75
C ARG A 103 -7.30 5.89 -14.94
N THR A 104 -6.69 6.18 -16.08
CA THR A 104 -6.82 5.37 -17.29
C THR A 104 -6.59 3.95 -16.81
N ARG A 105 -7.63 3.11 -16.87
CA ARG A 105 -7.55 1.69 -16.50
C ARG A 105 -6.21 1.21 -17.01
N ALA A 106 -5.36 0.73 -16.11
CA ALA A 106 -4.09 0.15 -16.50
C ALA A 106 -4.41 -0.79 -17.69
N LYS A 107 -3.73 -0.60 -18.83
CA LYS A 107 -3.83 -1.56 -19.93
C LYS A 107 -3.74 -2.93 -19.30
N PRO A 108 -4.71 -3.85 -19.53
CA PRO A 108 -4.69 -5.15 -18.89
C PRO A 108 -3.31 -5.74 -19.18
N THR A 109 -2.48 -5.80 -18.13
CA THR A 109 -1.28 -6.60 -18.15
C THR A 109 -1.79 -7.99 -18.49
N ARG A 110 -1.39 -8.53 -19.65
CA ARG A 110 -1.63 -9.93 -20.01
C ARG A 110 -1.40 -10.74 -18.73
N GLY A 111 -2.49 -11.22 -18.13
CA GLY A 111 -2.41 -11.97 -16.89
C GLY A 111 -1.51 -13.19 -17.10
N PRO A 112 -1.09 -13.87 -16.02
CA PRO A 112 -0.52 -15.20 -16.17
C PRO A 112 -1.44 -16.02 -17.09
N LYS A 113 -0.87 -16.73 -18.07
CA LYS A 113 -1.63 -17.61 -18.97
C LYS A 113 -2.44 -18.56 -18.08
N VAL A 114 -3.72 -18.28 -17.93
CA VAL A 114 -4.64 -19.15 -17.22
C VAL A 114 -4.64 -20.47 -17.99
N PRO A 115 -4.36 -21.62 -17.34
CA PRO A 115 -4.42 -22.91 -18.02
C PRO A 115 -5.79 -23.08 -18.69
N PRO A 116 -5.87 -23.64 -19.90
CA PRO A 116 -7.14 -23.80 -20.64
C PRO A 116 -8.30 -24.37 -19.81
N PRO A 117 -8.08 -25.34 -18.88
CA PRO A 117 -9.17 -25.86 -18.03
C PRO A 117 -9.77 -24.80 -17.10
N VAL A 118 -8.96 -23.88 -16.56
CA VAL A 118 -9.41 -22.84 -15.64
C VAL A 118 -10.13 -21.72 -16.40
N ALA A 119 -9.70 -21.44 -17.63
CA ALA A 119 -10.38 -20.48 -18.50
C ALA A 119 -11.77 -21.01 -18.93
N ALA A 120 -11.85 -22.28 -19.34
CA ALA A 120 -13.11 -22.93 -19.70
C ALA A 120 -14.09 -23.00 -18.51
N LEU A 121 -13.58 -23.27 -17.30
CA LEU A 121 -14.39 -23.25 -16.08
C LEU A 121 -14.93 -21.84 -15.79
N ALA A 122 -14.10 -20.81 -15.96
CA ALA A 122 -14.54 -19.43 -15.72
C ALA A 122 -15.60 -18.96 -16.73
N GLU A 123 -15.49 -19.35 -18.00
CA GLU A 123 -16.52 -19.09 -19.02
C GLU A 123 -17.81 -19.85 -18.71
N PHE A 124 -17.71 -21.12 -18.32
CA PHE A 124 -18.85 -21.92 -17.91
C PHE A 124 -19.60 -21.29 -16.74
N VAL A 125 -18.89 -20.93 -15.66
CA VAL A 125 -19.50 -20.31 -14.47
C VAL A 125 -20.05 -18.92 -14.79
N GLY A 126 -19.37 -18.14 -15.64
CA GLY A 126 -19.84 -16.82 -16.05
C GLY A 126 -21.09 -16.83 -16.94
N GLY A 127 -21.43 -17.98 -17.53
CA GLY A 127 -22.66 -18.18 -18.33
C GLY A 127 -23.87 -18.66 -17.53
N LEU A 128 -23.71 -18.96 -16.23
CA LEU A 128 -24.81 -19.44 -15.39
C LEU A 128 -25.60 -18.28 -14.78
N THR A 129 -26.91 -18.47 -14.68
CA THR A 129 -27.81 -17.64 -13.86
C THR A 129 -27.60 -17.90 -12.37
N ASP A 130 -28.04 -16.97 -11.52
CA ASP A 130 -27.88 -17.10 -10.06
C ASP A 130 -28.56 -18.38 -9.50
N GLU A 131 -29.68 -18.80 -10.10
CA GLU A 131 -30.40 -20.04 -9.78
C GLU A 131 -29.58 -21.29 -10.16
N GLU A 132 -28.93 -21.27 -11.32
CA GLU A 132 -28.08 -22.35 -11.81
C GLU A 132 -26.79 -22.46 -10.98
N VAL A 133 -26.18 -21.33 -10.60
CA VAL A 133 -25.03 -21.29 -9.67
C VAL A 133 -25.41 -21.89 -8.33
N THR A 134 -26.58 -21.54 -7.79
CA THR A 134 -27.06 -22.06 -6.51
C THR A 134 -27.30 -23.57 -6.55
N THR A 135 -27.79 -24.08 -7.68
CA THR A 135 -28.01 -25.51 -7.91
C THR A 135 -26.68 -26.25 -8.02
N LEU A 136 -25.73 -25.72 -8.79
CA LEU A 136 -24.39 -26.29 -8.95
C LEU A 136 -23.64 -26.37 -7.61
N LEU A 137 -23.70 -25.33 -6.78
CA LEU A 137 -23.10 -25.32 -5.45
C LEU A 137 -23.73 -26.34 -4.50
N ARG A 138 -25.03 -26.60 -4.62
CA ARG A 138 -25.73 -27.62 -3.84
C ARG A 138 -25.31 -29.03 -4.25
N GLU A 139 -25.10 -29.26 -5.54
CA GLU A 139 -24.63 -30.54 -6.06
C GLU A 139 -23.17 -30.82 -5.69
N LEU A 140 -22.28 -29.83 -5.83
CA LEU A 140 -20.87 -29.96 -5.42
C LEU A 140 -20.71 -30.25 -3.93
N ARG A 141 -21.60 -29.74 -3.07
CA ARG A 141 -21.62 -30.06 -1.63
C ARG A 141 -22.08 -31.49 -1.31
N ARG A 142 -22.73 -32.18 -2.25
CA ARG A 142 -23.17 -33.57 -2.09
C ARG A 142 -22.12 -34.59 -2.52
N VAL A 143 -21.09 -34.15 -3.25
CA VAL A 143 -19.96 -35.00 -3.64
C VAL A 143 -19.00 -35.08 -2.44
N PRO A 144 -18.82 -36.25 -1.80
CA PRO A 144 -17.77 -36.40 -0.79
C PRO A 144 -16.40 -36.16 -1.44
N PRO A 145 -15.43 -35.56 -0.72
CA PRO A 145 -14.10 -35.35 -1.27
C PRO A 145 -13.56 -36.70 -1.75
N ALA A 146 -13.19 -36.78 -3.03
CA ALA A 146 -12.55 -37.97 -3.56
C ALA A 146 -11.26 -38.23 -2.74
N ASP A 147 -11.15 -39.44 -2.20
CA ASP A 147 -9.97 -39.87 -1.47
C ASP A 147 -8.71 -39.70 -2.35
N GLY A 148 -7.80 -38.83 -1.88
CA GLY A 148 -6.37 -38.88 -2.15
C GLY A 148 -5.89 -38.71 -3.59
N THR A 149 -5.38 -37.52 -3.93
CA THR A 149 -3.97 -37.31 -4.33
C THR A 149 -3.73 -35.84 -4.65
N ASP A 150 -3.26 -35.08 -3.67
CA ASP A 150 -2.21 -34.11 -3.94
C ASP A 150 -1.28 -34.05 -2.73
N ALA A 151 -0.18 -34.77 -2.85
CA ALA A 151 0.93 -34.69 -1.92
C ALA A 151 1.55 -33.29 -2.10
N GLY A 152 1.17 -32.36 -1.23
CA GLY A 152 1.91 -31.11 -1.06
C GLY A 152 3.39 -31.44 -0.79
N PRO A 153 4.34 -30.68 -1.35
CA PRO A 153 5.75 -31.01 -1.29
C PRO A 153 6.21 -31.10 0.18
N ALA A 154 6.75 -32.27 0.53
CA ALA A 154 7.37 -32.54 1.81
C ALA A 154 8.40 -31.46 2.15
N THR A 155 8.19 -30.80 3.28
CA THR A 155 9.21 -29.93 3.87
C THR A 155 10.30 -30.86 4.42
N PRO A 156 11.58 -30.75 4.00
CA PRO A 156 12.62 -31.58 4.57
C PRO A 156 12.86 -31.15 6.03
N ASP A 157 12.56 -32.10 6.91
CA ASP A 157 12.89 -32.14 8.32
C ASP A 157 14.40 -31.91 8.52
N ARG A 158 14.75 -30.82 9.19
CA ARG A 158 16.14 -30.42 9.43
C ARG A 158 16.49 -30.76 10.88
N GLY A 159 16.91 -32.01 11.04
CA GLY A 159 17.78 -32.59 12.07
C GLY A 159 18.03 -31.79 13.35
N GLU A 160 17.50 -32.33 14.44
CA GLU A 160 17.89 -32.08 15.82
C GLU A 160 19.13 -32.93 16.16
N PRO A 161 20.30 -32.35 16.50
CA PRO A 161 21.40 -33.14 17.03
C PRO A 161 21.36 -33.24 18.56
N ALA A 162 21.15 -34.48 19.00
CA ALA A 162 21.71 -35.17 20.16
C ALA A 162 22.34 -34.35 21.30
N ARG A 163 21.75 -34.50 22.49
CA ARG A 163 22.48 -34.40 23.77
C ARG A 163 23.31 -35.68 23.97
N ALA A 164 24.60 -35.54 24.19
CA ALA A 164 25.47 -36.58 24.73
C ALA A 164 25.60 -36.36 26.25
N GLU A 165 25.51 -37.47 26.98
CA GLU A 165 25.95 -37.62 28.37
C GLU A 165 27.48 -37.52 28.49
#